data_AF-A0A0R3RAC3-F1
#
_entry.id   AF-A0A0R3RAC3-F1
#
_cell.length_a   1.000
_cell.length_b   1.000
_cell.length_c   1.000
_cell.angle_alpha   90.00
_cell.angle_beta   90.00
_cell.angle_gamma   90.00
#
_symmetry.space_group_name_H-M   'P 1'
#
loop_
_entity.id
_entity.type
_entity.pdbx_description
1 polymer ?
#
loop_
_entity_poly.entity_id
_entity_poly.type
_entity_poly.pdbx_seq_one_letter_code
_entity_poly.pdbx_strand_id
1 'polypeptide(L)'
;MNCRHSQLIDHFTNPVFTISLHDHLKILSANGLAVHQQQAVALHLKCIADHAIKCLNDYGWAIIDNFLGQNRCSHIHREMNYLYNSGVFKPGQLMETRVNSNSQNIRSDEVYWFDSNDERVSVAVTVRLLVSMIDSTIVHFNGRIPYEINGRSRVIADNLLFDNLRDFSECFYCFLI
;
A
#
# COMPACT_ATOMS: atom_id res chain seq x y z
N MET A 1 -31.82 1.70 29.76
CA MET A 1 -30.62 2.03 28.98
C MET A 1 -29.93 0.72 28.63
N ASN A 2 -30.11 0.21 27.41
CA ASN A 2 -29.46 -1.02 26.97
C ASN A 2 -28.04 -0.69 26.49
N CYS A 3 -27.07 -0.80 27.39
CA CYS A 3 -25.67 -0.93 27.00
C CYS A 3 -25.54 -2.24 26.21
N ARG A 4 -25.56 -2.16 24.87
CA ARG A 4 -25.04 -3.24 24.03
C ARG A 4 -23.59 -3.43 24.47
N HIS A 5 -23.30 -4.51 25.18
CA HIS A 5 -21.94 -4.94 25.38
C HIS A 5 -21.35 -5.09 23.99
N SER A 6 -20.41 -4.22 23.63
CA SER A 6 -19.54 -4.43 22.48
C SER A 6 -18.93 -5.82 22.69
N GLN A 7 -19.30 -6.80 21.86
CA GLN A 7 -18.64 -8.10 21.90
C GLN A 7 -17.15 -7.84 21.73
N LEU A 8 -16.34 -8.36 22.66
CA LEU A 8 -14.89 -8.31 22.55
C LEU A 8 -14.50 -9.01 21.24
N ILE A 9 -13.83 -8.29 20.34
CA ILE A 9 -13.36 -8.83 19.08
C ILE A 9 -12.03 -9.55 19.38
N ASP A 10 -11.97 -10.84 19.08
CA ASP A 10 -10.73 -11.60 19.18
C ASP A 10 -9.87 -11.36 17.93
N HIS A 11 -8.94 -10.42 18.05
CA HIS A 11 -8.05 -10.05 16.94
C HIS A 11 -7.12 -11.20 16.50
N PHE A 12 -6.91 -12.25 17.30
CA PHE A 12 -6.12 -13.41 16.87
C PHE A 12 -6.84 -14.27 15.83
N THR A 13 -8.15 -14.06 15.64
CA THR A 13 -8.97 -14.81 14.67
C THR A 13 -9.05 -14.14 13.30
N ASN A 14 -8.38 -12.99 13.11
CA ASN A 14 -8.37 -12.29 11.82
C ASN A 14 -7.69 -13.16 10.74
N PRO A 15 -8.40 -13.59 9.69
CA PRO A 15 -7.83 -14.47 8.69
C PRO A 15 -6.78 -13.76 7.83
N VAL A 16 -5.77 -14.51 7.40
CA VAL A 16 -4.78 -14.06 6.42
C VAL A 16 -5.22 -14.47 5.02
N PHE A 17 -5.13 -13.56 4.04
CA PHE A 17 -5.28 -13.93 2.63
C PHE A 17 -4.00 -14.60 2.13
N THR A 18 -4.09 -15.85 1.71
CA THR A 18 -2.91 -16.67 1.32
C THR A 18 -2.95 -17.18 -0.12
N ILE A 19 -4.05 -16.94 -0.84
CA ILE A 19 -4.22 -17.42 -2.22
C ILE A 19 -3.25 -16.65 -3.12
N SER A 20 -2.33 -17.34 -3.78
CA SER A 20 -1.44 -16.71 -4.76
C SER A 20 -2.16 -16.42 -6.08
N LEU A 21 -1.64 -15.50 -6.90
CA LEU A 21 -2.14 -15.28 -8.26
C LEU A 21 -2.13 -16.58 -9.09
N HIS A 22 -1.08 -17.40 -8.92
CA HIS A 22 -0.95 -18.68 -9.61
C HIS A 22 -2.05 -19.68 -9.20
N ASP A 23 -2.33 -19.76 -7.91
CA ASP A 23 -3.38 -20.66 -7.42
C ASP A 23 -4.77 -20.13 -7.79
N HIS A 24 -4.96 -18.82 -7.81
CA HIS A 24 -6.19 -18.22 -8.32
C HIS A 24 -6.42 -18.56 -9.80
N LEU A 25 -5.38 -18.49 -10.64
CA LEU A 25 -5.45 -18.91 -12.04
C LEU A 25 -5.86 -20.38 -12.20
N LYS A 26 -5.30 -21.28 -11.37
CA LYS A 26 -5.71 -22.70 -11.36
C LYS A 26 -7.19 -22.87 -11.00
N ILE A 27 -7.68 -22.13 -10.00
CA ILE A 27 -9.09 -22.16 -9.58
C ILE A 27 -9.99 -21.69 -10.73
N LEU A 28 -9.65 -20.59 -11.40
CA LEU A 28 -10.42 -20.08 -12.54
C LEU A 28 -10.46 -21.10 -13.68
N SER A 29 -9.32 -21.70 -14.02
CA SER A 29 -9.23 -22.74 -15.05
C SER A 29 -10.03 -24.00 -14.69
N ALA A 30 -10.00 -24.43 -13.42
CA ALA A 30 -10.74 -25.60 -12.94
C ALA A 30 -12.26 -25.39 -13.01
N ASN A 31 -12.72 -24.14 -12.87
CA ASN A 31 -14.12 -23.75 -12.98
C ASN A 31 -14.59 -23.51 -14.43
N GLY A 32 -13.76 -23.85 -15.43
CA GLY A 32 -14.10 -23.68 -16.85
C GLY A 32 -14.14 -22.22 -17.32
N LEU A 33 -13.59 -21.28 -16.53
CA LEU A 33 -13.48 -19.88 -16.91
C LEU A 33 -12.19 -19.70 -17.72
N ALA A 34 -12.31 -19.58 -19.04
CA ALA A 34 -11.19 -19.17 -19.89
C ALA A 34 -10.96 -17.66 -19.71
N VAL A 35 -10.02 -17.31 -18.84
CA VAL A 35 -9.73 -15.91 -18.48
C VAL A 35 -8.41 -15.48 -19.09
N HIS A 36 -8.40 -14.32 -19.76
CA HIS A 36 -7.15 -13.70 -20.24
C HIS A 36 -6.25 -13.29 -19.06
N GLN A 37 -4.93 -13.33 -19.21
CA GLN A 37 -4.00 -13.08 -18.09
C GLN A 37 -4.27 -11.76 -17.36
N GLN A 38 -4.59 -10.69 -18.09
CA GLN A 38 -4.95 -9.39 -17.49
C GLN A 38 -6.24 -9.42 -16.68
N GLN A 39 -7.26 -10.14 -17.17
CA GLN A 39 -8.54 -10.29 -16.48
C GLN A 39 -8.37 -11.12 -15.20
N ALA A 40 -7.50 -12.14 -15.23
CA ALA A 40 -7.23 -12.97 -14.05
C ALA A 40 -6.54 -12.17 -12.94
N VAL A 41 -5.60 -11.28 -13.30
CA VAL A 41 -4.99 -10.35 -12.34
C VAL A 41 -6.03 -9.41 -11.74
N ALA A 42 -6.91 -8.81 -12.56
CA ALA A 42 -7.96 -7.93 -12.06
C ALA A 42 -8.92 -8.65 -11.10
N LEU A 43 -9.35 -9.87 -11.44
CA LEU A 43 -10.16 -10.71 -10.56
C LEU A 43 -9.43 -11.03 -9.25
N HIS A 44 -8.13 -11.31 -9.32
CA HIS A 44 -7.33 -11.58 -8.14
C HIS A 44 -7.25 -10.39 -7.18
N LEU A 45 -6.99 -9.20 -7.71
CA LEU A 45 -6.96 -7.97 -6.91
C LEU A 45 -8.33 -7.65 -6.31
N LYS A 46 -9.42 -7.96 -7.03
CA LYS A 46 -10.78 -7.87 -6.48
C LYS A 46 -11.00 -8.83 -5.30
N CYS A 47 -10.56 -10.08 -5.40
CA CYS A 47 -10.65 -11.05 -4.29
C CYS A 47 -9.85 -10.58 -3.06
N ILE A 48 -8.66 -10.03 -3.29
CA ILE A 48 -7.85 -9.43 -2.22
C ILE A 48 -8.60 -8.26 -1.58
N ALA A 49 -9.20 -7.38 -2.39
CA ALA A 49 -9.97 -6.25 -1.88
C ALA A 49 -11.18 -6.72 -1.06
N ASP A 50 -11.93 -7.70 -1.53
CA ASP A 50 -13.09 -8.25 -0.81
C ASP A 50 -12.69 -8.82 0.56
N HIS A 51 -11.56 -9.52 0.62
CA HIS A 51 -10.99 -9.99 1.88
C HIS A 51 -10.57 -8.83 2.80
N ALA A 52 -9.81 -7.86 2.27
CA ALA A 52 -9.31 -6.73 3.05
C ALA A 52 -10.45 -5.88 3.62
N ILE A 53 -11.49 -5.60 2.81
CA ILE A 53 -12.68 -4.86 3.23
C ILE A 53 -13.39 -5.58 4.39
N LYS A 54 -13.56 -6.90 4.28
CA LYS A 54 -14.17 -7.69 5.36
C LYS A 54 -13.34 -7.56 6.65
N CYS A 55 -12.02 -7.75 6.56
CA CYS A 55 -11.16 -7.73 7.73
C CYS A 55 -11.04 -6.32 8.34
N LEU A 56 -11.05 -5.26 7.53
CA LEU A 56 -11.09 -3.88 8.01
C LEU A 56 -12.39 -3.58 8.76
N ASN A 57 -13.54 -4.03 8.25
CA ASN A 57 -14.82 -3.82 8.92
C ASN A 57 -14.95 -4.64 10.22
N ASP A 58 -14.42 -5.86 10.24
CA ASP A 58 -14.57 -6.78 11.38
C ASP A 58 -13.48 -6.58 12.45
N TYR A 59 -12.24 -6.25 12.07
CA TYR A 59 -11.06 -6.24 12.95
C TYR A 59 -10.26 -4.93 12.93
N GLY A 60 -10.50 -4.04 11.97
CA GLY A 60 -9.75 -2.78 11.80
C GLY A 60 -8.40 -2.93 11.09
N TRP A 61 -8.01 -4.15 10.68
CA TRP A 61 -6.77 -4.42 9.94
C TRP A 61 -6.91 -5.68 9.07
N ALA A 62 -6.01 -5.85 8.09
CA ALA A 62 -5.98 -7.02 7.20
C ALA A 62 -4.54 -7.41 6.88
N ILE A 63 -4.27 -8.73 6.73
CA ILE A 63 -2.97 -9.23 6.24
C ILE A 63 -3.20 -9.96 4.92
N ILE A 64 -2.41 -9.58 3.92
CA ILE A 64 -2.39 -10.19 2.61
C ILE A 64 -0.99 -10.74 2.40
N ASP A 65 -0.87 -12.07 2.42
CA ASP A 65 0.40 -12.75 2.17
C ASP A 65 0.60 -12.94 0.66
N ASN A 66 1.87 -13.04 0.25
CA ASN A 66 2.28 -13.32 -1.12
C ASN A 66 1.65 -12.39 -2.20
N PHE A 67 1.39 -11.12 -1.85
CA PHE A 67 0.67 -10.17 -2.71
C PHE A 67 1.28 -10.02 -4.12
N LEU A 68 2.61 -10.05 -4.24
CA LEU A 68 3.31 -9.94 -5.52
C LEU A 68 3.97 -11.23 -6.02
N GLY A 69 4.15 -12.23 -5.16
CA GLY A 69 5.06 -13.33 -5.45
C GLY A 69 6.51 -13.05 -5.04
N GLN A 70 7.17 -14.11 -4.55
CA GLN A 70 8.56 -14.08 -4.09
C GLN A 70 9.54 -13.48 -5.11
N ASN A 71 9.38 -13.80 -6.40
CA ASN A 71 10.28 -13.30 -7.46
C ASN A 71 10.27 -11.77 -7.51
N ARG A 72 9.08 -11.16 -7.51
CA ARG A 72 8.91 -9.71 -7.56
C ARG A 72 9.39 -9.04 -6.26
N CYS A 73 9.18 -9.69 -5.11
CA CYS A 73 9.76 -9.21 -3.85
C CYS A 73 11.30 -9.13 -3.91
N SER A 74 11.96 -10.10 -4.55
CA SER A 74 13.43 -10.05 -4.73
C SER A 74 13.87 -8.88 -5.63
N HIS A 75 13.08 -8.56 -6.66
CA HIS A 75 13.35 -7.41 -7.53
C HIS A 75 13.17 -6.10 -6.78
N ILE A 76 12.10 -5.95 -6.00
CA ILE A 76 11.89 -4.78 -5.14
C ILE A 76 13.05 -4.59 -4.18
N HIS A 77 13.52 -5.66 -3.53
CA HIS A 77 14.68 -5.57 -2.63
C HIS A 77 15.94 -5.06 -3.36
N ARG A 78 16.18 -5.53 -4.60
CA ARG A 78 17.31 -5.04 -5.41
C ARG A 78 17.15 -3.58 -5.81
N GLU A 79 15.96 -3.18 -6.26
CA GLU A 79 15.64 -1.79 -6.63
C GLU A 79 15.82 -0.86 -5.44
N MET A 80 15.34 -1.26 -4.25
CA MET A 80 15.48 -0.48 -3.02
C MET A 80 16.94 -0.39 -2.55
N ASN A 81 17.71 -1.47 -2.59
CA ASN A 81 19.14 -1.41 -2.28
C ASN A 81 19.91 -0.49 -3.23
N TYR A 82 19.57 -0.49 -4.52
CA TYR A 82 20.18 0.42 -5.48
C TYR A 82 19.87 1.88 -5.13
N LEU A 83 18.60 2.20 -4.86
CA LEU A 83 18.19 3.55 -4.46
C LEU A 83 18.87 3.96 -3.15
N TYR A 84 18.91 3.07 -2.15
CA TYR A 84 19.55 3.33 -0.86
C TYR A 84 21.03 3.67 -1.03
N ASN A 85 21.76 2.83 -1.77
CA ASN A 85 23.19 3.04 -2.06
C ASN A 85 23.47 4.27 -2.94
N SER A 86 22.47 4.78 -3.65
CA SER A 86 22.59 6.04 -4.41
C SER A 86 22.49 7.30 -3.55
N GLY A 87 22.18 7.16 -2.24
CA GLY A 87 22.16 8.26 -1.28
C GLY A 87 20.95 9.19 -1.39
N VAL A 88 19.85 8.76 -2.01
CA VAL A 88 18.65 9.59 -2.20
C VAL A 88 17.69 9.60 -1.01
N PHE A 89 17.89 8.70 -0.05
CA PHE A 89 17.08 8.60 1.16
C PHE A 89 17.40 9.75 2.12
N LYS A 90 16.38 10.23 2.83
CA LYS A 90 16.50 11.33 3.81
C LYS A 90 15.89 10.91 5.16
N PRO A 91 16.38 11.41 6.30
CA PRO A 91 15.78 11.10 7.60
C PRO A 91 14.29 11.43 7.65
N GLY A 92 13.48 10.52 8.20
CA GLY A 92 12.04 10.71 8.39
C GLY A 92 11.72 11.96 9.21
N GLN A 93 10.65 12.68 8.83
CA GLN A 93 10.19 13.90 9.50
C GLN A 93 8.87 13.65 10.24
N LEU A 94 8.65 14.38 11.33
CA LEU A 94 7.38 14.37 12.09
C LEU A 94 6.49 15.53 11.63
N MET A 95 5.16 15.37 11.69
CA MET A 95 4.21 16.43 11.27
C MET A 95 4.25 17.69 12.14
N GLU A 96 4.80 17.62 13.36
CA GLU A 96 4.90 18.75 14.27
C GLU A 96 6.35 18.93 14.74
N THR A 97 7.09 19.77 14.04
CA THR A 97 8.42 20.19 14.48
C THR A 97 8.25 21.26 15.56
N ARG A 98 8.12 20.84 16.82
CA ARG A 98 8.37 21.76 17.93
C ARG A 98 9.82 22.24 17.74
N VAL A 99 10.07 23.54 17.91
CA VAL A 99 11.30 24.26 17.51
C VAL A 99 12.61 23.71 18.14
N ASN A 100 12.56 22.65 18.95
CA ASN A 100 13.70 22.01 19.62
C ASN A 100 13.63 20.48 19.71
N SER A 101 12.75 19.79 18.97
CA SER A 101 12.70 18.31 19.01
C SER A 101 13.55 17.70 17.90
N ASN A 102 14.65 17.03 18.27
CA ASN A 102 15.38 16.14 17.37
C ASN A 102 14.46 15.00 16.92
N SER A 103 13.96 15.05 15.68
CA SER A 103 13.09 14.03 15.08
C SER A 103 13.71 12.62 15.12
N GLN A 104 15.05 12.54 15.07
CA GLN A 104 15.82 11.30 15.14
C GLN A 104 15.67 10.53 16.47
N ASN A 105 15.26 11.20 17.56
CA ASN A 105 15.00 10.51 18.83
C ASN A 105 13.69 9.69 18.80
N ILE A 106 12.82 9.93 17.81
CA ILE A 106 11.52 9.28 17.68
C ILE A 106 11.49 8.37 16.45
N ARG A 107 12.16 8.75 15.36
CA ARG A 107 12.22 8.00 14.11
C ARG A 107 13.64 7.89 13.60
N SER A 108 14.14 6.67 13.46
CA SER A 108 15.46 6.38 12.91
C SER A 108 15.43 5.93 11.45
N ASP A 109 14.24 5.86 10.84
CA ASP A 109 14.07 5.46 9.46
C ASP A 109 14.50 6.56 8.48
N GLU A 110 14.97 6.13 7.31
CA GLU A 110 15.20 7.01 6.17
C GLU A 110 14.10 6.77 5.13
N VAL A 111 13.58 7.85 4.57
CA VAL A 111 12.46 7.85 3.63
C VAL A 111 12.93 8.45 2.31
N TYR A 112 12.57 7.79 1.22
CA TYR A 112 12.65 8.34 -0.12
C TYR A 112 11.25 8.54 -0.68
N TRP A 113 10.98 9.75 -1.17
CA TRP A 113 9.74 10.08 -1.87
C TRP A 113 10.01 10.04 -3.37
N PHE A 114 9.29 9.17 -4.09
CA PHE A 114 9.36 9.13 -5.55
C PHE A 114 8.87 10.45 -6.15
N ASP A 115 9.68 11.04 -7.03
CA ASP A 115 9.32 12.18 -7.87
C ASP A 115 9.29 11.70 -9.32
N SER A 116 8.18 11.89 -10.04
CA SER A 116 8.05 11.46 -11.44
C SER A 116 9.11 12.05 -12.36
N ASN A 117 9.72 13.18 -11.95
CA ASN A 117 10.79 13.86 -12.70
C ASN A 117 12.19 13.32 -12.39
N ASP A 118 12.34 12.41 -11.42
CA ASP A 118 13.64 11.82 -11.10
C ASP A 118 13.95 10.65 -12.05
N GLU A 119 15.06 10.75 -12.80
CA GLU A 119 15.51 9.69 -13.71
C GLU A 119 15.67 8.34 -13.00
N ARG A 120 15.92 8.35 -11.68
CA ARG A 120 16.03 7.14 -10.84
C ARG A 120 14.68 6.43 -10.63
N VAL A 121 13.56 7.03 -10.99
CA VAL A 121 12.26 6.32 -11.04
C VAL A 121 12.25 5.24 -12.12
N SER A 122 13.05 5.40 -13.18
CA SER A 122 13.18 4.40 -14.24
C SER A 122 13.71 3.05 -13.74
N VAL A 123 14.50 3.04 -12.66
CA VAL A 123 15.03 1.80 -12.07
C VAL A 123 14.05 1.09 -11.13
N ALA A 124 13.00 1.78 -10.67
CA ALA A 124 12.06 1.28 -9.66
C ALA A 124 10.80 0.65 -10.30
N VAL A 125 10.98 -0.16 -11.33
CA VAL A 125 9.87 -0.68 -12.15
C VAL A 125 8.97 -1.61 -11.33
N THR A 126 9.54 -2.50 -10.54
CA THR A 126 8.78 -3.47 -9.75
C THR A 126 8.11 -2.81 -8.56
N VAL A 127 8.75 -1.81 -7.98
CA VAL A 127 8.15 -0.95 -6.94
C VAL A 127 6.94 -0.21 -7.49
N ARG A 128 7.03 0.39 -8.69
CA ARG A 128 5.87 1.05 -9.32
C ARG A 128 4.74 0.07 -9.62
N LEU A 129 5.07 -1.14 -10.03
CA LEU A 129 4.10 -2.22 -10.24
C LEU A 129 3.41 -2.63 -8.94
N LEU A 130 4.16 -2.78 -7.83
CA LEU A 130 3.62 -3.09 -6.51
C LEU A 130 2.47 -2.16 -6.20
N VAL A 131 2.73 -0.86 -6.34
CA VAL A 131 1.76 0.07 -5.85
C VAL A 131 0.67 0.41 -6.86
N SER A 132 0.91 0.21 -8.16
CA SER A 132 -0.19 0.14 -9.13
C SER A 132 -1.18 -0.99 -8.80
N MET A 133 -0.69 -2.13 -8.30
CA MET A 133 -1.55 -3.22 -7.84
C MET A 133 -2.30 -2.87 -6.54
N ILE A 134 -1.67 -2.13 -5.63
CA ILE A 134 -2.34 -1.60 -4.42
C ILE A 134 -3.44 -0.62 -4.83
N ASP A 135 -3.16 0.35 -5.69
CA ASP A 135 -4.15 1.33 -6.19
C ASP A 135 -5.34 0.62 -6.84
N SER A 136 -5.07 -0.41 -7.66
CA SER A 136 -6.09 -1.26 -8.29
C SER A 136 -6.89 -2.12 -7.29
N THR A 137 -6.37 -2.36 -6.09
CA THR A 137 -7.07 -3.04 -5.01
C THR A 137 -7.94 -2.04 -4.24
N ILE A 138 -7.38 -0.88 -3.90
CA ILE A 138 -8.04 0.19 -3.12
C ILE A 138 -9.23 0.79 -3.84
N VAL A 139 -9.25 0.84 -5.17
CA VAL A 139 -10.41 1.32 -5.94
C VAL A 139 -11.71 0.60 -5.56
N HIS A 140 -11.62 -0.65 -5.11
CA HIS A 140 -12.77 -1.44 -4.69
C HIS A 140 -13.28 -1.12 -3.28
N PHE A 141 -12.60 -0.28 -2.51
CA PHE A 141 -12.92 -0.01 -1.10
C PHE A 141 -13.99 1.07 -0.95
N ASN A 142 -14.14 1.94 -1.96
CA ASN A 142 -15.01 3.09 -1.87
C ASN A 142 -16.47 2.68 -1.55
N GLY A 143 -17.04 3.29 -0.51
CA GLY A 143 -18.39 2.99 -0.04
C GLY A 143 -18.57 1.63 0.63
N ARG A 144 -17.51 0.84 0.83
CA ARG A 144 -17.55 -0.50 1.46
C ARG A 144 -16.85 -0.58 2.81
N ILE A 145 -16.20 0.50 3.21
CA ILE A 145 -15.62 0.72 4.54
C ILE A 145 -16.15 2.07 5.09
N PRO A 146 -16.16 2.32 6.40
CA PRO A 146 -16.72 3.53 6.99
C PRO A 146 -15.86 4.80 6.77
N TYR A 147 -14.85 4.73 5.92
CA TYR A 147 -13.88 5.79 5.65
C TYR A 147 -13.92 6.18 4.16
N GLU A 148 -13.76 7.47 3.89
CA GLU A 148 -13.61 7.99 2.53
C GLU A 148 -12.14 7.97 2.12
N ILE A 149 -11.84 7.35 0.98
CA ILE A 149 -10.49 7.28 0.43
C ILE A 149 -10.36 8.31 -0.69
N ASN A 150 -9.72 9.43 -0.37
CA ASN A 150 -9.58 10.59 -1.27
C ASN A 150 -8.33 10.57 -2.17
N GLY A 151 -7.52 9.50 -2.09
CA GLY A 151 -6.29 9.33 -2.87
C GLY A 151 -5.04 9.22 -2.01
N ARG A 152 -3.88 9.41 -2.63
CA ARG A 152 -2.56 9.26 -1.99
C ARG A 152 -2.09 10.61 -1.44
N SER A 153 -1.61 10.63 -0.19
CA SER A 153 -1.10 11.84 0.45
C SER A 153 0.43 11.91 0.40
N ARG A 154 0.97 13.11 0.18
CA ARG A 154 2.39 13.44 0.33
C ARG A 154 2.59 14.20 1.64
N VAL A 155 3.64 13.90 2.39
CA VAL A 155 4.10 14.75 3.50
C VAL A 155 5.33 15.51 2.98
N ILE A 156 5.13 16.74 2.51
CA ILE A 156 6.23 17.65 2.20
C ILE A 156 6.53 18.44 3.46
N ALA A 157 7.78 18.40 3.92
CA ALA A 157 8.26 19.17 5.06
C ALA A 157 9.00 20.46 4.66
N ASP A 158 8.79 20.95 3.43
CA ASP A 158 9.25 22.28 3.05
C ASP A 158 8.13 23.28 3.34
N ASN A 159 8.47 24.32 4.11
CA ASN A 159 7.60 25.38 4.64
C ASN A 159 6.84 26.17 3.55
N LEU A 160 5.91 25.55 2.84
CA LEU A 160 4.94 26.21 2.00
C LEU A 160 3.60 25.48 2.11
N LEU A 161 2.72 26.12 2.88
CA LEU A 161 1.27 26.18 2.72
C LEU A 161 0.58 24.92 2.17
N PHE A 162 -0.15 24.24 3.06
CA PHE A 162 -1.40 23.57 2.71
C PHE A 162 -2.41 24.59 2.15
N ASP A 163 -2.16 25.15 0.97
CA ASP A 163 -3.15 25.92 0.24
C ASP A 163 -3.19 25.43 -1.21
N ASN A 164 -4.40 25.00 -1.59
CA ASN A 164 -4.89 24.75 -2.94
C ASN A 164 -4.50 23.42 -3.61
N LEU A 165 -5.39 22.45 -3.38
CA LEU A 165 -5.95 21.58 -4.41
C LEU A 165 -6.01 22.26 -5.79
N ARG A 166 -5.11 21.87 -6.70
CA ARG A 166 -5.33 21.73 -8.15
C ARG A 166 -4.02 21.35 -8.84
N ASP A 167 -3.71 20.06 -8.81
CA ASP A 167 -3.14 19.29 -9.92
C ASP A 167 -2.86 17.87 -9.43
N PHE A 168 -3.94 17.10 -9.32
CA PHE A 168 -3.91 15.67 -8.98
C PHE A 168 -3.67 14.87 -10.27
N SER A 169 -2.43 14.83 -10.72
CA SER A 169 -1.95 13.81 -11.66
C SER A 169 -0.46 13.72 -11.51
N GLU A 170 0.02 12.95 -10.53
CA GLU A 170 1.27 12.20 -10.61
C GLU A 170 1.43 11.27 -9.40
N CYS A 171 2.21 10.21 -9.55
CA CYS A 171 2.13 9.03 -8.68
C CYS A 171 3.06 9.15 -7.45
N PHE A 172 2.53 9.03 -6.23
CA PHE A 172 3.27 9.12 -4.97
C PHE A 172 3.29 7.80 -4.19
N TYR A 173 4.47 7.37 -3.73
CA TYR A 173 4.64 6.22 -2.85
C TYR A 173 5.62 6.54 -1.72
N CYS A 174 5.23 6.17 -0.48
CA CYS A 174 6.11 6.14 0.68
C CYS A 174 6.57 4.69 0.86
N PHE A 175 7.87 4.43 0.83
CA PHE A 175 8.43 3.17 1.31
C PHE A 175 9.19 3.46 2.59
N LEU A 176 8.69 2.91 3.69
CA LEU A 176 9.43 2.78 4.94
C LEU A 176 10.36 1.58 4.77
N ILE A 177 11.66 1.75 5.01
CA ILE A 177 12.61 0.64 5.24
C ILE A 177 12.79 0.48 6.75
#